data_AF-A0A496DU64-F1
#
_entry.id   AF-A0A496DU64-F1
#
_cell.length_a   1.000
_cell.length_b   1.000
_cell.length_c   1.000
_cell.angle_alpha   90.00
_cell.angle_beta   90.00
_cell.angle_gamma   90.00
#
_symmetry.space_group_name_H-M   'P 1'
#
loop_
_entity.id
_entity.type
_entity.pdbx_description
1 polymer ?
#
loop_
_entity_poly.entity_id
_entity_poly.type
_entity_poly.pdbx_seq_one_letter_code
_entity_poly.pdbx_strand_id
1 'polypeptide(L)' 'MIQKFEFKELDMKGAYEITPFYATDERGGFIKDYNIDAFKQNGIDHELKEVFYTISKKGVIRAMHFQLV' A
#
# COMPACT_ATOMS: atom_id res chain seq x y z
N MET A 1 6.11 -13.50 14.22
CA MET A 1 4.64 -13.22 14.09
C MET A 1 4.33 -13.09 12.60
N ILE A 2 3.12 -13.47 12.14
CA ILE A 2 2.74 -13.37 10.72
C ILE A 2 1.41 -12.61 10.58
N GLN A 3 1.46 -11.47 9.89
CA GLN A 3 0.32 -10.69 9.41
C GLN A 3 0.13 -10.98 7.92
N LYS A 4 -1.10 -11.32 7.51
CA LYS A 4 -1.46 -11.47 6.09
C LYS A 4 -1.92 -10.13 5.52
N PHE A 5 -2.04 -10.04 4.20
CA PHE A 5 -2.71 -8.89 3.60
C PHE A 5 -4.16 -8.81 4.09
N GLU A 6 -4.61 -7.60 4.40
CA GLU A 6 -6.01 -7.29 4.68
C GLU A 6 -6.43 -6.07 3.87
N PHE A 7 -7.62 -6.14 3.28
CA PHE A 7 -8.16 -5.11 2.41
C PHE A 7 -9.51 -4.66 2.97
N LYS A 8 -9.66 -3.35 3.19
CA LYS A 8 -10.89 -2.75 3.69
C LYS A 8 -11.28 -1.58 2.80
N GLU A 9 -12.40 -1.71 2.10
CA GLU A 9 -12.97 -0.60 1.33
C GLU A 9 -13.39 0.53 2.28
N LEU A 10 -13.10 1.77 1.90
CA LEU A 10 -13.48 2.96 2.65
C LEU A 10 -14.83 3.52 2.16
N ASP A 11 -15.34 4.52 2.88
CA ASP A 11 -16.59 5.21 2.51
C ASP A 11 -16.49 5.87 1.11
N MET A 12 -15.29 6.34 0.74
CA MET A 12 -15.00 6.79 -0.61
C MET A 12 -14.82 5.56 -1.53
N LYS A 13 -15.79 5.34 -2.42
CA LYS A 13 -15.78 4.21 -3.35
C LYS A 13 -14.51 4.17 -4.18
N GLY A 14 -13.90 2.97 -4.25
CA GLY A 14 -12.63 2.73 -4.90
C GLY A 14 -11.38 3.03 -4.05
N ALA A 15 -11.53 3.61 -2.86
CA ALA A 15 -10.42 3.78 -1.92
C ALA A 15 -10.37 2.62 -0.91
N TYR A 16 -9.16 2.18 -0.58
CA TYR A 16 -8.91 1.03 0.29
C TYR A 16 -7.89 1.38 1.38
N GLU A 17 -8.16 0.94 2.60
CA GLU A 17 -7.17 0.78 3.66
C GLU A 17 -6.58 -0.63 3.53
N ILE A 18 -5.27 -0.74 3.30
CA ILE A 18 -4.59 -2.01 3.05
C ILE A 18 -3.52 -2.23 4.12
N THR A 19 -3.68 -3.30 4.90
CA THR A 19 -2.64 -3.76 5.82
C THR A 19 -1.69 -4.67 5.06
N PRO A 20 -0.38 -4.37 5.02
CA PRO A 20 0.58 -5.17 4.26
C PRO A 20 0.81 -6.54 4.89
N PHE A 21 1.28 -7.49 4.10
CA PHE A 21 1.84 -8.71 4.67
C PHE A 21 3.12 -8.38 5.44
N TYR A 22 3.22 -8.85 6.67
CA TYR A 22 4.40 -8.66 7.51
C TYR A 22 4.71 -9.91 8.31
N ALA A 23 5.94 -10.40 8.19
CA ALA A 23 6.43 -11.55 8.95
C ALA A 23 7.70 -11.18 9.70
N THR A 24 7.83 -11.66 10.93
CA THR A 24 9.03 -11.45 11.76
C THR A 24 9.64 -12.76 12.21
N ASP A 25 10.98 -12.76 12.23
CA ASP A 25 11.83 -13.82 12.79
C ASP A 25 13.05 -13.20 13.51
N GLU A 26 13.97 -14.04 13.98
CA GLU A 26 15.17 -13.61 14.70
C GLU A 26 16.12 -12.68 13.92
N ARG A 27 15.97 -12.57 12.58
CA ARG A 27 16.79 -11.73 11.71
C ARG A 27 16.19 -10.35 11.50
N GLY A 28 14.89 -10.18 11.77
CA GLY A 28 14.16 -8.93 11.57
C GLY A 28 12.76 -9.13 10.99
N GLY A 29 12.33 -8.20 10.15
CA GLY A 29 11.01 -8.18 9.53
C GLY A 29 11.06 -8.24 8.01
N PHE A 30 10.16 -9.02 7.42
CA PHE A 30 9.92 -9.10 5.99
C PHE A 30 8.53 -8.52 5.69
N ILE A 31 8.48 -7.51 4.82
CA ILE A 31 7.26 -6.83 4.41
C ILE A 31 6.99 -7.07 2.93
N LYS A 32 5.73 -7.31 2.59
CA LYS A 32 5.21 -7.13 1.23
C LYS A 32 4.10 -6.11 1.33
N ASP A 33 4.33 -4.93 0.79
CA ASP A 33 3.38 -3.83 0.70
C ASP A 33 2.56 -3.87 -0.59
N TYR A 34 3.05 -4.57 -1.63
CA TYR A 34 2.31 -4.82 -2.87
C TYR A 34 2.51 -6.24 -3.39
N ASN A 35 1.44 -6.80 -3.98
CA ASN A 35 1.48 -8.02 -4.78
C ASN A 35 0.31 -8.01 -5.76
N ILE A 36 0.60 -8.09 -7.05
CA ILE A 36 -0.42 -7.96 -8.11
C ILE A 36 -1.56 -8.98 -7.97
N ASP A 37 -1.25 -10.23 -7.64
CA ASP A 37 -2.26 -11.28 -7.54
C ASP A 37 -3.16 -11.08 -6.31
N ALA A 38 -2.57 -10.71 -5.16
CA ALA A 38 -3.33 -10.40 -3.95
C ALA A 38 -4.28 -9.21 -4.15
N PHE A 39 -3.83 -8.17 -4.85
CA PHE A 39 -4.65 -6.99 -5.14
C PHE A 39 -5.78 -7.34 -6.12
N LYS A 40 -5.47 -8.06 -7.21
CA LYS A 40 -6.47 -8.52 -8.19
C LYS A 40 -7.53 -9.42 -7.56
N GLN A 41 -7.13 -10.35 -6.69
CA GLN A 41 -8.07 -11.23 -5.95
C GLN A 41 -9.02 -10.44 -5.04
N ASN A 42 -8.66 -9.23 -4.64
CA ASN A 42 -9.49 -8.33 -3.82
C ASN A 42 -10.17 -7.23 -4.66
N GLY A 43 -10.26 -7.42 -5.98
CA GLY A 43 -10.97 -6.50 -6.88
C GLY A 43 -10.22 -5.20 -7.19
N ILE A 44 -8.93 -5.13 -6.90
CA ILE A 44 -8.08 -3.96 -7.17
C ILE A 44 -7.21 -4.25 -8.40
N ASP A 45 -7.62 -3.74 -9.55
CA ASP A 45 -6.80 -3.79 -10.77
C ASP A 45 -5.83 -2.60 -10.80
N HIS A 46 -4.69 -2.78 -10.15
CA HIS A 46 -3.63 -1.79 -10.08
C HIS A 46 -2.33 -2.39 -10.59
N GLU A 47 -1.92 -2.00 -11.80
CA GLU A 47 -0.62 -2.39 -12.34
C GLU A 47 0.43 -1.33 -11.98
N LEU A 48 1.12 -1.56 -10.86
CA LEU A 48 2.13 -0.64 -10.34
C LEU A 48 3.26 -0.40 -11.37
N LYS A 49 3.34 0.81 -11.92
CA LYS A 49 4.34 1.20 -12.95
C LYS A 49 5.59 1.85 -12.39
N GLU A 50 5.49 2.55 -11.27
CA GLU A 50 6.58 3.30 -10.67
C GLU A 50 6.48 3.29 -9.15
N VAL A 51 7.63 3.28 -8.48
CA VAL A 51 7.75 3.38 -7.03
C VAL A 51 8.82 4.42 -6.71
N PHE A 52 8.47 5.38 -5.86
CA PHE A 52 9.41 6.36 -5.34
C PHE A 52 9.14 6.63 -3.86
N TYR A 53 10.17 7.10 -3.16
CA TYR A 53 10.11 7.43 -1.75
C TYR A 53 10.50 8.89 -1.56
N THR A 54 9.77 9.57 -0.68
CA THR A 54 10.03 10.98 -0.38
C THR A 54 10.32 11.15 1.10
N ILE A 55 11.46 11.77 1.43
CA ILE A 55 11.79 12.16 2.80
C ILE A 55 11.37 13.62 2.98
N SER A 56 10.60 13.91 4.03
CA SER A 56 10.07 15.25 4.30
C SER A 56 10.51 15.76 5.65
N LYS A 57 10.78 17.07 5.75
CA LYS A 57 11.02 17.76 7.03
C LYS A 57 9.69 18.00 7.76
N LYS A 58 9.75 18.17 9.08
CA LYS A 58 8.59 18.51 9.93
C LYS A 58 7.89 19.77 9.39
N GLY A 59 6.57 19.72 9.25
CA GLY A 59 5.73 20.84 8.81
C GLY A 59 5.54 20.98 7.29
N VAL A 60 6.15 20.13 6.47
CA VAL A 60 5.94 20.13 5.02
C VAL A 60 4.56 19.59 4.66
N ILE A 61 3.85 20.29 3.76
CA ILE A 61 2.60 19.85 3.12
C ILE A 61 2.91 19.46 1.66
N ARG A 62 2.36 18.33 1.19
CA ARG A 62 2.47 17.85 -0.22
C ARG A 62 1.08 17.47 -0.72
N ALA A 63 0.34 18.42 -1.25
CA ALA A 63 -1.05 18.22 -1.65
C ALA A 63 -1.55 19.36 -2.56
N MET A 64 -2.62 19.17 -3.33
CA MET A 64 -3.24 17.90 -3.76
C MET A 64 -2.68 17.54 -5.14
N HIS A 65 -2.33 16.27 -5.37
CA HIS A 65 -1.82 15.82 -6.67
C HIS A 65 -2.75 14.76 -7.26
N PHE A 66 -2.99 14.86 -8.56
CA PHE A 66 -3.66 13.84 -9.36
C PHE A 66 -3.12 13.94 -10.79
N GLN A 67 -3.28 12.87 -11.56
CA GLN A 67 -2.98 12.84 -12.99
C GLN A 67 -4.29 12.61 -13.73
N LEU A 68 -4.51 13.31 -14.84
CA LEU A 68 -5.75 13.15 -15.63
C LEU A 68 -5.74 11.90 -16.50
N VAL A 69 -4.58 11.27 -16.70
CA VAL A 69 -4.35 10.21 -17.70
C VAL A 69 -3.32 9.21 -17.21
#